data_AF-X1TLX4-F1
#
_entry.id   AF-X1TLX4-F1
#
_cell.length_a   1.000
_cell.length_b   1.000
_cell.length_c   1.000
_cell.angle_alpha   90.00
_cell.angle_beta   90.00
_cell.angle_gamma   90.00
#
_symmetry.space_group_name_H-M   'P 1'
#
loop_
_entity.id
_entity.type
_entity.pdbx_description
1 polymer ?
#
loop_
_entity_poly.entity_id
_entity_poly.type
_entity_poly.pdbx_seq_one_letter_code
_entity_poly.pdbx_strand_id
1 'polypeptide(L)'
;LKNSLDIPVDYEKVKEVGAIMGSGGMIVLDEDTCMVDLSRYFMDFIQEESCGQCVPCRIGTKRMLEILERITKGEGEKGDIEKLEKLGCMIKETSLCGLGQTAPNPVINTICYFRDEYEAHVKYKRCPAVACKEIISSPCQHVCPIDTETSVYISLIAKRHFKEAFDIILKDNPLPSVCARVCHHPCESKCLAGKWGSPIAIKTLKKFVTEYALKAGIYTKPKKEQKMGGEKIAIIGSGPAGLMAGYRLANKGYDATIFEQLDFPGGALT
;
A
#
# COMPACT_ATOMS: atom_id res chain seq x y z
N LEU A 1 -3.24 -19.28 3.00
CA LEU A 1 -4.54 -19.17 3.71
C LEU A 1 -5.76 -19.65 2.92
N LYS A 2 -5.81 -19.56 1.58
CA LYS A 2 -7.00 -19.99 0.80
C LYS A 2 -7.46 -21.45 1.02
N ASN A 3 -6.61 -22.33 1.56
CA ASN A 3 -6.95 -23.74 1.82
C ASN A 3 -6.95 -24.12 3.32
N SER A 4 -6.89 -23.15 4.24
CA SER A 4 -6.76 -23.43 5.69
C SER A 4 -7.98 -23.01 6.51
N LEU A 5 -8.99 -22.39 5.87
CA LEU A 5 -10.21 -21.93 6.54
C LEU A 5 -11.13 -23.10 6.96
N ASP A 6 -11.04 -24.23 6.26
CA ASP A 6 -11.86 -25.42 6.52
C ASP A 6 -11.22 -26.40 7.53
N ILE A 7 -10.12 -26.00 8.17
CA ILE A 7 -9.43 -26.86 9.13
C ILE A 7 -10.23 -26.91 10.43
N PRO A 8 -10.63 -28.10 10.91
CA PRO A 8 -11.28 -28.24 12.20
C PRO A 8 -10.41 -27.68 13.32
N VAL A 9 -11.01 -26.93 14.24
CA VAL A 9 -10.33 -26.39 15.42
C VAL A 9 -10.09 -27.52 16.44
N ASP A 10 -9.01 -28.27 16.20
CA ASP A 10 -8.53 -29.38 17.03
C ASP A 10 -7.03 -29.19 17.32
N TYR A 11 -6.57 -29.56 18.52
CA TYR A 11 -5.18 -29.46 18.98
C TYR A 11 -4.19 -30.05 17.97
N GLU A 12 -4.48 -31.23 17.41
CA GLU A 12 -3.58 -31.90 16.46
C GLU A 12 -3.59 -31.22 15.08
N LYS A 13 -4.79 -30.89 14.56
CA LYS A 13 -4.96 -30.32 13.22
C LYS A 13 -4.44 -28.89 13.10
N VAL A 14 -4.58 -28.10 14.15
CA VAL A 14 -4.06 -26.73 14.20
C VAL A 14 -2.53 -26.74 14.28
N LYS A 15 -1.93 -27.76 14.93
CA LYS A 15 -0.48 -27.93 15.00
C LYS A 15 0.15 -28.30 13.66
N GLU A 16 -0.55 -29.04 12.80
CA GLU A 16 -0.11 -29.38 11.44
C GLU A 16 0.12 -28.14 10.57
N VAL A 17 -0.60 -27.04 10.82
CA VAL A 17 -0.43 -25.76 10.13
C VAL A 17 0.43 -24.75 10.90
N GLY A 18 1.26 -25.21 11.83
CA GLY A 18 2.20 -24.34 12.55
C GLY A 18 1.55 -23.34 13.51
N ALA A 19 0.25 -23.48 13.77
CA ALA A 19 -0.47 -22.75 14.79
C ALA A 19 -0.46 -23.54 16.11
N ILE A 20 -0.62 -22.84 17.23
CA ILE A 20 -0.61 -23.45 18.57
C ILE A 20 -1.89 -23.04 19.26
N MET A 21 -2.68 -24.02 19.71
CA MET A 21 -3.84 -23.76 20.56
C MET A 21 -3.36 -23.61 22.01
N GLY A 22 -3.24 -22.36 22.46
CA GLY A 22 -2.84 -22.00 23.82
C GLY A 22 -4.02 -21.99 24.80
N SER A 23 -4.27 -20.85 25.44
CA SER A 23 -5.38 -20.64 26.41
C SER A 23 -6.80 -20.66 25.80
N GLY A 24 -6.96 -21.14 24.57
CA GLY A 24 -8.26 -21.16 23.86
C GLY A 24 -8.67 -19.85 23.18
N GLY A 25 -7.76 -18.87 23.07
CA GLY A 25 -8.03 -17.61 22.37
C GLY A 25 -7.86 -17.72 20.86
N MET A 26 -8.83 -17.19 20.09
CA MET A 26 -8.76 -17.06 18.64
C MET A 26 -8.90 -15.57 18.27
N ILE A 27 -7.99 -15.07 17.44
CA ILE A 27 -8.03 -13.70 16.92
C ILE A 27 -8.43 -13.78 15.45
N VAL A 28 -9.52 -13.10 15.10
CA VAL A 28 -9.98 -12.96 13.71
C VAL A 28 -9.53 -11.59 13.22
N LEU A 29 -8.79 -11.57 12.11
CA LEU A 29 -8.23 -10.37 11.50
C LEU A 29 -8.73 -10.24 10.06
N ASP A 30 -8.91 -9.00 9.61
CA ASP A 30 -9.29 -8.67 8.25
C ASP A 30 -8.06 -8.27 7.41
N GLU A 31 -8.29 -7.96 6.13
CA GLU A 31 -7.27 -7.46 5.19
C GLU A 31 -6.78 -6.03 5.50
N ASP A 32 -7.39 -5.35 6.47
CA ASP A 32 -7.02 -4.01 6.95
C ASP A 32 -5.96 -4.10 8.07
N THR A 33 -5.62 -5.31 8.50
CA THR A 33 -4.59 -5.57 9.49
C THR A 33 -3.25 -5.85 8.83
N CYS A 34 -2.23 -5.07 9.19
CA CYS A 34 -0.85 -5.31 8.73
C CYS A 34 -0.19 -6.41 9.55
N MET A 35 0.25 -7.49 8.91
CA MET A 35 0.86 -8.63 9.62
C MET A 35 2.26 -8.31 10.18
N VAL A 36 2.95 -7.35 9.57
CA VAL A 36 4.25 -6.85 10.07
C VAL A 36 4.05 -6.06 11.36
N ASP A 37 3.05 -5.17 11.42
CA ASP A 37 2.74 -4.38 12.62
C ASP A 37 2.13 -5.25 13.73
N LEU A 38 1.32 -6.25 13.37
CA LEU A 38 0.83 -7.25 14.32
C LEU A 38 1.99 -8.01 14.97
N SER A 39 2.99 -8.42 14.17
CA SER A 39 4.18 -9.10 14.67
C SER A 39 5.01 -8.20 15.56
N ARG A 40 5.15 -6.91 15.20
CA ARG A 40 5.80 -5.90 16.05
C ARG A 40 5.07 -5.77 17.39
N TYR A 41 3.74 -5.66 17.39
CA TYR A 41 2.92 -5.57 18.60
C TYR A 41 3.12 -6.77 19.53
N PHE A 42 3.05 -7.99 19.00
CA PHE A 42 3.30 -9.18 19.81
C PHE A 42 4.74 -9.25 20.31
N MET A 43 5.71 -8.78 19.53
CA MET A 43 7.11 -8.79 19.96
C MET A 43 7.39 -7.77 21.06
N ASP A 44 6.72 -6.63 21.03
CA ASP A 44 6.74 -5.62 22.10
C ASP A 44 6.21 -6.22 23.41
N PHE A 45 5.01 -6.83 23.34
CA PHE A 45 4.40 -7.54 24.48
C PHE A 45 5.31 -8.65 25.04
N ILE A 46 5.88 -9.49 24.16
CA ILE A 46 6.79 -10.58 24.57
C ILE A 46 8.06 -10.03 25.24
N GLN A 47 8.54 -8.89 24.79
CA GLN A 47 9.71 -8.25 25.38
C GLN A 47 9.41 -7.68 26.77
N GLU A 48 8.22 -7.11 26.98
CA GLU A 48 7.76 -6.64 28.29
C GLU A 48 7.57 -7.79 29.28
N GLU A 49 7.04 -8.93 28.82
CA GLU A 49 6.77 -10.12 29.65
C GLU A 49 7.99 -11.03 29.85
N SER A 50 9.13 -10.74 29.20
CA SER A 50 10.33 -11.56 29.31
C SER A 50 10.92 -11.50 30.72
N CYS A 51 11.05 -12.67 31.39
CA CYS A 51 11.73 -12.78 32.69
C CYS A 51 13.24 -12.47 32.66
N GLY A 52 13.84 -12.36 31.45
CA GLY A 52 15.21 -11.88 31.25
C GLY A 52 16.33 -12.87 31.61
N GLN A 53 16.01 -14.13 31.93
CA GLN A 53 16.99 -15.11 32.43
C GLN A 53 17.94 -15.63 31.33
N CYS A 54 17.45 -15.94 30.13
CA CYS A 54 18.28 -16.41 29.03
C CYS A 54 18.60 -15.29 28.04
N VAL A 55 19.88 -15.17 27.68
CA VAL A 55 20.37 -14.21 26.68
C VAL A 55 19.67 -14.33 25.32
N PRO A 56 19.47 -15.54 24.73
CA PRO A 56 18.84 -15.64 23.42
C PRO A 56 17.44 -15.04 23.41
N CYS A 57 16.58 -15.35 24.39
CA CYS A 57 15.28 -14.70 24.52
C CYS A 57 15.46 -13.19 24.77
N ARG A 58 16.06 -12.78 25.90
CA ARG A 58 16.12 -11.36 26.33
C ARG A 58 16.66 -10.38 25.29
N ILE A 59 17.71 -10.78 24.57
CA ILE A 59 18.39 -9.92 23.59
C ILE A 59 17.90 -10.20 22.17
N GLY A 60 17.62 -11.47 21.84
CA GLY A 60 17.17 -11.85 20.51
C GLY A 60 15.81 -11.27 20.17
N THR A 61 14.82 -11.37 21.08
CA THR A 61 13.48 -10.79 20.85
C THR A 61 13.53 -9.27 20.77
N LYS A 62 14.36 -8.63 21.60
CA LYS A 62 14.63 -7.18 21.48
C LYS A 62 15.15 -6.81 20.09
N ARG A 63 16.10 -7.59 19.56
CA ARG A 63 16.67 -7.32 18.23
C ARG A 63 15.66 -7.54 17.11
N MET A 64 14.76 -8.52 17.26
CA MET A 64 13.65 -8.72 16.32
C MET A 64 12.67 -7.54 16.36
N LEU A 65 12.31 -7.07 17.56
CA LEU A 65 11.45 -5.90 17.74
C LEU A 65 12.03 -4.65 17.08
N GLU A 66 13.31 -4.34 17.31
CA GLU A 66 14.00 -3.19 16.70
C GLU A 66 13.98 -3.25 15.15
N ILE A 67 14.12 -4.44 14.56
CA ILE A 67 14.01 -4.63 13.11
C ILE A 67 12.57 -4.38 12.65
N LEU A 68 11.56 -4.93 13.34
CA LEU A 68 10.16 -4.73 12.99
C LEU A 68 9.73 -3.27 13.11
N GLU A 69 10.18 -2.56 14.15
CA GLU A 69 9.96 -1.12 14.31
C GLU A 69 10.53 -0.34 13.13
N ARG A 70 11.78 -0.61 12.72
CA ARG A 70 12.34 -0.01 11.51
C ARG A 70 11.49 -0.31 10.28
N ILE A 71 11.11 -1.57 10.05
CA ILE A 71 10.32 -1.96 8.88
C ILE A 71 8.98 -1.21 8.86
N THR A 72 8.26 -1.14 9.98
CA THR A 72 6.97 -0.45 10.12
C THR A 72 7.07 1.08 10.03
N LYS A 73 8.26 1.65 10.30
CA LYS A 73 8.56 3.08 10.10
C LYS A 73 9.03 3.41 8.67
N GLY A 74 9.12 2.43 7.78
CA GLY A 74 9.63 2.63 6.42
C GLY A 74 11.16 2.63 6.33
N GLU A 75 11.86 2.25 7.39
CA GLU A 75 13.33 2.21 7.49
C GLU A 75 13.90 0.80 7.27
N GLY A 76 13.06 -0.16 6.83
CA GLY A 76 13.51 -1.54 6.57
C GLY A 76 14.63 -1.66 5.51
N GLU A 77 15.58 -2.54 5.71
CA GLU A 77 16.72 -2.73 4.80
C GLU A 77 16.68 -4.10 4.12
N LYS A 78 17.34 -4.20 2.95
CA LYS A 78 17.55 -5.48 2.29
C LYS A 78 18.30 -6.42 3.25
N GLY A 79 17.78 -7.63 3.44
CA GLY A 79 18.34 -8.60 4.37
C GLY A 79 17.63 -8.66 5.74
N ASP A 80 16.73 -7.71 6.06
CA ASP A 80 16.08 -7.69 7.37
C ASP A 80 15.12 -8.88 7.57
N ILE A 81 14.45 -9.36 6.52
CA ILE A 81 13.58 -10.54 6.57
C ILE A 81 14.41 -11.78 6.92
N GLU A 82 15.55 -11.97 6.25
CA GLU A 82 16.45 -13.10 6.49
C GLU A 82 17.10 -13.03 7.88
N LYS A 83 17.36 -11.83 8.40
CA LYS A 83 17.82 -11.64 9.78
C LYS A 83 16.74 -12.05 10.78
N LEU A 84 15.48 -11.67 10.56
CA LEU A 84 14.35 -12.05 11.42
C LEU A 84 14.17 -13.58 11.43
N GLU A 85 14.23 -14.24 10.28
CA GLU A 85 14.16 -15.71 10.19
C GLU A 85 15.29 -16.39 10.99
N LYS A 86 16.54 -15.92 10.80
CA LYS A 86 17.71 -16.47 11.52
C LYS A 86 17.62 -16.24 13.03
N LEU A 87 17.27 -15.04 13.45
CA LEU A 87 17.08 -14.72 14.88
C LEU A 87 15.97 -15.58 15.47
N GLY A 88 14.85 -15.71 14.76
CA GLY A 88 13.72 -16.52 15.20
C GLY A 88 14.09 -17.98 15.42
N CYS A 89 14.76 -18.63 14.47
CA CYS A 89 15.22 -20.02 14.63
C CYS A 89 16.20 -20.16 15.81
N MET A 90 17.17 -19.25 15.92
CA MET A 90 18.15 -19.28 17.02
C MET A 90 17.48 -19.15 18.40
N ILE A 91 16.53 -18.22 18.57
CA ILE A 91 15.80 -18.04 19.83
C ILE A 91 15.00 -19.30 20.17
N LYS A 92 14.33 -19.88 19.16
CA LYS A 92 13.52 -21.10 19.32
C LYS A 92 14.34 -22.30 19.77
N GLU A 93 15.54 -22.48 19.25
CA GLU A 93 16.39 -23.64 19.55
C GLU A 93 17.21 -23.49 20.84
N THR A 94 17.54 -22.26 21.25
CA THR A 94 18.52 -22.02 22.33
C THR A 94 17.91 -21.44 23.61
N SER A 95 16.62 -21.11 23.63
CA SER A 95 15.94 -20.61 24.83
C SER A 95 15.68 -21.71 25.87
N LEU A 96 15.82 -21.36 27.15
CA LEU A 96 15.76 -22.31 28.27
C LEU A 96 14.35 -22.84 28.58
N CYS A 97 13.30 -22.06 28.30
CA CYS A 97 11.93 -22.40 28.66
C CYS A 97 11.00 -22.36 27.45
N GLY A 98 9.84 -23.03 27.54
CA GLY A 98 8.86 -23.10 26.46
C GLY A 98 8.38 -21.72 25.98
N LEU A 99 8.22 -20.74 26.87
CA LEU A 99 7.84 -19.38 26.50
C LEU A 99 8.91 -18.69 25.64
N GLY A 100 10.19 -18.84 26.00
CA GLY A 100 11.28 -18.30 25.19
C GLY A 100 11.41 -19.02 23.84
N GLN A 101 11.14 -20.32 23.80
CA GLN A 101 11.17 -21.09 22.55
C GLN A 101 10.03 -20.71 21.60
N THR A 102 8.86 -20.30 22.11
CA THR A 102 7.72 -19.89 21.29
C THR A 102 7.65 -18.37 21.04
N ALA A 103 8.44 -17.57 21.76
CA ALA A 103 8.53 -16.12 21.60
C ALA A 103 8.68 -15.63 20.13
N PRO A 104 9.50 -16.24 19.26
CA PRO A 104 9.66 -15.72 17.90
C PRO A 104 8.55 -16.17 16.93
N ASN A 105 7.62 -17.03 17.36
CA ASN A 105 6.60 -17.62 16.48
C ASN A 105 5.72 -16.58 15.76
N PRO A 106 5.27 -15.46 16.37
CA PRO A 106 4.50 -14.44 15.65
C PRO A 106 5.22 -13.92 14.42
N VAL A 107 6.54 -13.77 14.49
CA VAL A 107 7.37 -13.27 13.38
C VAL A 107 7.62 -14.36 12.34
N ILE A 108 8.06 -15.55 12.78
CA ILE A 108 8.36 -16.66 11.85
C ILE A 108 7.11 -17.06 11.06
N ASN A 109 5.97 -17.19 11.74
CA ASN A 109 4.73 -17.61 11.11
C ASN A 109 4.20 -16.54 10.14
N THR A 110 4.25 -15.25 10.51
CA THR A 110 3.80 -14.19 9.59
C THR A 110 4.73 -14.02 8.40
N ILE A 111 6.04 -14.22 8.55
CA ILE A 111 6.96 -14.27 7.40
C ILE A 111 6.61 -15.47 6.50
N CYS A 112 6.31 -16.63 7.08
CA CYS A 112 5.93 -17.82 6.31
C CYS A 112 4.66 -17.62 5.47
N TYR A 113 3.61 -17.02 6.06
CA TYR A 113 2.30 -16.89 5.40
C TYR A 113 2.08 -15.56 4.66
N PHE A 114 2.82 -14.51 5.01
CA PHE A 114 2.63 -13.14 4.53
C PHE A 114 3.96 -12.47 4.14
N ARG A 115 4.92 -13.24 3.61
CA ARG A 115 6.23 -12.71 3.15
C ARG A 115 6.07 -11.49 2.25
N ASP A 116 5.08 -11.51 1.36
CA ASP A 116 4.76 -10.45 0.42
C ASP A 116 4.52 -9.09 1.11
N GLU A 117 3.88 -9.09 2.29
CA GLU A 117 3.69 -7.88 3.08
C GLU A 117 5.02 -7.35 3.63
N TYR A 118 5.89 -8.23 4.14
CA TYR A 118 7.22 -7.83 4.59
C TYR A 118 8.04 -7.25 3.43
N GLU A 119 8.01 -7.89 2.27
CA GLU A 119 8.70 -7.41 1.07
C GLU A 119 8.15 -6.05 0.62
N ALA A 120 6.84 -5.81 0.71
CA ALA A 120 6.24 -4.53 0.41
C ALA A 120 6.76 -3.39 1.31
N HIS A 121 6.90 -3.66 2.62
CA HIS A 121 7.44 -2.69 3.57
C HIS A 121 8.93 -2.43 3.34
N VAL A 122 9.72 -3.47 3.09
CA VAL A 122 11.19 -3.36 2.93
C VAL A 122 11.56 -2.72 1.59
N LYS A 123 11.00 -3.24 0.48
CA LYS A 123 11.42 -2.88 -0.88
C LYS A 123 10.71 -1.63 -1.40
N TYR A 124 9.39 -1.56 -1.22
CA TYR A 124 8.57 -0.49 -1.80
C TYR A 124 8.21 0.60 -0.81
N LYS A 125 8.58 0.44 0.47
CA LYS A 125 8.21 1.37 1.55
C LYS A 125 6.70 1.62 1.52
N ARG A 126 5.93 0.54 1.40
CA ARG A 126 4.46 0.57 1.35
C ARG A 126 3.88 -0.48 2.29
N CYS A 127 2.81 -0.10 2.99
CA CYS A 127 2.02 -1.00 3.81
C CYS A 127 0.71 -1.35 3.08
N PRO A 128 0.50 -2.59 2.59
CA PRO A 128 -0.69 -2.97 1.83
C PRO A 128 -2.00 -2.78 2.61
N ALA A 129 -2.00 -3.10 3.91
CA ALA A 129 -3.15 -2.97 4.81
C ALA A 129 -3.50 -1.51 5.17
N VAL A 130 -2.64 -0.55 4.82
CA VAL A 130 -2.83 0.88 5.13
C VAL A 130 -2.79 1.20 6.64
N ALA A 131 -2.10 0.37 7.43
CA ALA A 131 -2.06 0.48 8.89
C ALA A 131 -0.86 1.29 9.43
N CYS A 132 0.32 1.16 8.80
CA CYS A 132 1.55 1.79 9.28
C CYS A 132 1.61 3.30 8.93
N LYS A 133 1.28 4.16 9.90
CA LYS A 133 1.15 5.62 9.73
C LYS A 133 2.42 6.32 9.23
N GLU A 134 3.59 5.90 9.71
CA GLU A 134 4.87 6.53 9.33
C GLU A 134 5.25 6.26 7.87
N ILE A 135 4.71 5.18 7.27
CA ILE A 135 4.93 4.85 5.86
C ILE A 135 3.93 5.61 4.95
N ILE A 136 2.76 5.93 5.48
CA ILE A 136 1.61 6.36 4.68
C ILE A 136 1.33 7.84 4.94
N SER A 137 1.60 8.68 3.93
CA SER A 137 1.24 10.10 4.02
C SER A 137 -0.28 10.31 4.03
N SER A 138 -1.00 9.74 3.06
CA SER A 138 -2.46 9.77 3.06
C SER A 138 -3.06 8.45 2.54
N PRO A 139 -4.01 7.83 3.25
CA PRO A 139 -4.63 6.57 2.82
C PRO A 139 -5.23 6.63 1.42
N CYS A 140 -5.87 7.76 1.08
CA CYS A 140 -6.53 7.95 -0.20
C CYS A 140 -5.57 8.01 -1.40
N GLN A 141 -4.39 8.63 -1.24
CA GLN A 141 -3.34 8.61 -2.26
C GLN A 141 -2.69 7.23 -2.32
N HIS A 142 -2.38 6.64 -1.16
CA HIS A 142 -1.66 5.38 -1.06
C HIS A 142 -2.35 4.22 -1.78
N VAL A 143 -3.69 4.18 -1.74
CA VAL A 143 -4.48 3.16 -2.45
C VAL A 143 -4.86 3.54 -3.87
N CYS A 144 -4.49 4.74 -4.33
CA CYS A 144 -4.75 5.15 -5.69
C CYS A 144 -3.70 4.51 -6.63
N PRO A 145 -4.12 3.74 -7.67
CA PRO A 145 -3.16 3.11 -8.58
C PRO A 145 -2.28 4.08 -9.38
N ILE A 146 -2.74 5.33 -9.52
CA ILE A 146 -2.02 6.41 -10.20
C ILE A 146 -1.41 7.43 -9.22
N ASP A 147 -1.46 7.13 -7.92
CA ASP A 147 -0.83 7.90 -6.84
C ASP A 147 -1.23 9.39 -6.79
N THR A 148 -2.47 9.69 -7.20
CA THR A 148 -2.95 11.06 -7.29
C THR A 148 -3.08 11.71 -5.92
N GLU A 149 -2.61 12.95 -5.81
CA GLU A 149 -2.57 13.81 -4.61
C GLU A 149 -3.98 14.19 -4.11
N THR A 150 -4.66 13.22 -3.53
CA THR A 150 -6.10 13.30 -3.25
C THR A 150 -6.44 14.29 -2.14
N SER A 151 -5.67 14.27 -1.05
CA SER A 151 -5.78 15.25 0.04
C SER A 151 -5.59 16.69 -0.44
N VAL A 152 -4.65 16.90 -1.37
CA VAL A 152 -4.30 18.23 -1.90
C VAL A 152 -5.44 18.83 -2.70
N TYR A 153 -5.95 18.12 -3.71
CA TYR A 153 -7.03 18.69 -4.53
C TYR A 153 -8.33 18.86 -3.75
N ILE A 154 -8.61 18.01 -2.74
CA ILE A 154 -9.77 18.19 -1.85
C ILE A 154 -9.63 19.49 -1.06
N SER A 155 -8.45 19.76 -0.49
CA SER A 155 -8.16 21.00 0.24
C SER A 155 -8.32 22.24 -0.65
N LEU A 156 -7.84 22.18 -1.89
CA LEU A 156 -8.00 23.26 -2.88
C LEU A 156 -9.46 23.48 -3.27
N ILE A 157 -10.25 22.42 -3.47
CA ILE A 157 -11.69 22.52 -3.71
C ILE A 157 -12.38 23.20 -2.53
N ALA A 158 -12.06 22.82 -1.29
CA ALA A 158 -12.62 23.43 -0.08
C ALA A 158 -12.33 24.94 0.00
N LYS A 159 -11.17 25.38 -0.50
CA LYS A 159 -10.78 26.80 -0.60
C LYS A 159 -11.31 27.50 -1.85
N ARG A 160 -12.09 26.83 -2.71
CA ARG A 160 -12.58 27.32 -4.01
C ARG A 160 -11.48 27.60 -5.04
N HIS A 161 -10.31 27.01 -4.87
CA HIS A 161 -9.19 27.09 -5.82
C HIS A 161 -9.33 26.00 -6.89
N PHE A 162 -10.39 26.08 -7.70
CA PHE A 162 -10.78 24.98 -8.61
C PHE A 162 -9.78 24.72 -9.72
N LYS A 163 -9.12 25.77 -10.23
CA LYS A 163 -8.09 25.62 -11.27
C LYS A 163 -6.90 24.82 -10.73
N GLU A 164 -6.35 25.23 -9.60
CA GLU A 164 -5.23 24.53 -8.95
C GLU A 164 -5.60 23.09 -8.58
N ALA A 165 -6.81 22.86 -8.06
CA ALA A 165 -7.29 21.51 -7.77
C ALA A 165 -7.31 20.63 -9.04
N PHE A 166 -7.78 21.19 -10.15
CA PHE A 166 -7.82 20.49 -11.43
C PHE A 166 -6.41 20.24 -12.00
N ASP A 167 -5.50 21.21 -11.89
CA ASP A 167 -4.11 21.08 -12.32
C ASP A 167 -3.37 19.98 -11.52
N ILE A 168 -3.61 19.89 -10.20
CA ILE A 168 -3.09 18.81 -9.36
C ILE A 168 -3.61 17.44 -9.80
N ILE A 169 -4.88 17.33 -10.18
CA ILE A 169 -5.42 16.05 -10.70
C ILE A 169 -4.79 15.71 -12.06
N LEU A 170 -4.68 16.71 -12.95
CA LEU A 170 -4.13 16.51 -14.29
C LEU A 170 -2.67 16.06 -14.27
N LYS A 171 -1.87 16.56 -13.30
CA LYS A 171 -0.46 16.21 -13.12
C LYS A 171 -0.20 14.71 -13.26
N ASP A 172 -1.02 13.89 -12.61
CA ASP A 172 -0.85 12.43 -12.57
C ASP A 172 -1.87 11.68 -13.45
N ASN A 173 -2.95 12.35 -13.88
CA ASN A 173 -4.06 11.73 -14.59
C ASN A 173 -4.46 12.51 -15.86
N PRO A 174 -4.16 12.02 -17.08
CA PRO A 174 -4.62 12.63 -18.32
C PRO A 174 -6.10 12.45 -18.60
N LEU A 175 -6.78 11.55 -17.89
CA LEU A 175 -8.17 11.18 -18.12
C LEU A 175 -9.02 11.41 -16.86
N PRO A 176 -8.96 12.60 -16.23
CA PRO A 176 -9.55 12.79 -14.92
C PRO A 176 -11.07 12.76 -14.96
N SER A 177 -11.67 13.21 -16.07
CA SER A 177 -13.11 13.18 -16.32
C SER A 177 -13.64 11.75 -16.49
N VAL A 178 -12.84 10.86 -17.10
CA VAL A 178 -13.17 9.44 -17.26
C VAL A 178 -13.09 8.75 -15.90
N CYS A 179 -11.96 8.90 -15.20
CA CYS A 179 -11.79 8.33 -13.85
C CYS A 179 -12.85 8.83 -12.86
N ALA A 180 -13.32 10.08 -12.98
CA ALA A 180 -14.42 10.60 -12.17
C ALA A 180 -15.75 9.83 -12.35
N ARG A 181 -15.91 9.09 -13.46
CA ARG A 181 -17.13 8.34 -13.79
C ARG A 181 -16.96 6.84 -13.55
N VAL A 182 -15.87 6.25 -14.03
CA VAL A 182 -15.72 4.78 -14.06
C VAL A 182 -14.88 4.22 -12.91
N CYS A 183 -14.14 5.05 -12.17
CA CYS A 183 -13.29 4.54 -11.08
C CYS A 183 -14.13 3.88 -9.97
N HIS A 184 -13.63 2.75 -9.46
CA HIS A 184 -14.17 2.03 -8.32
C HIS A 184 -13.76 2.64 -6.96
N HIS A 185 -13.08 3.79 -6.97
CA HIS A 185 -12.85 4.69 -5.82
C HIS A 185 -12.34 4.01 -4.53
N PRO A 186 -11.24 3.23 -4.59
CA PRO A 186 -10.68 2.57 -3.40
C PRO A 186 -10.23 3.57 -2.32
N CYS A 187 -9.96 4.81 -2.72
CA CYS A 187 -9.63 5.92 -1.84
C CYS A 187 -10.76 6.29 -0.86
N GLU A 188 -12.03 6.05 -1.21
CA GLU A 188 -13.15 6.28 -0.30
C GLU A 188 -13.32 5.11 0.67
N SER A 189 -13.08 3.87 0.23
CA SER A 189 -13.13 2.67 1.08
C SER A 189 -12.12 2.73 2.23
N LYS A 190 -10.95 3.35 2.00
CA LYS A 190 -9.89 3.53 3.02
C LYS A 190 -9.85 4.94 3.63
N CYS A 191 -10.92 5.72 3.46
CA CYS A 191 -10.97 7.09 3.95
C CYS A 191 -11.06 7.14 5.49
N LEU A 192 -10.15 7.86 6.14
CA LEU A 192 -10.19 8.02 7.61
C LEU A 192 -11.47 8.66 8.12
N ALA A 193 -12.09 9.57 7.36
CA ALA A 193 -13.37 10.18 7.72
C ALA A 193 -14.49 9.15 7.84
N GLY A 194 -14.39 8.03 7.11
CA GLY A 194 -15.35 6.92 7.19
C GLY A 194 -15.32 6.15 8.51
N LYS A 195 -14.25 6.26 9.31
CA LYS A 195 -14.19 5.57 10.61
C LYS A 195 -15.14 6.16 11.65
N TRP A 196 -15.42 7.46 11.58
CA TRP A 196 -16.27 8.18 12.55
C TRP A 196 -17.51 8.81 11.90
N GLY A 197 -17.75 8.53 10.62
CA GLY A 197 -18.81 9.16 9.85
C GLY A 197 -18.84 8.60 8.43
N SER A 198 -19.14 9.46 7.46
CA SER A 198 -19.13 9.06 6.05
C SER A 198 -17.76 9.34 5.42
N PRO A 199 -17.28 8.47 4.51
CA PRO A 199 -16.14 8.78 3.65
C PRO A 199 -16.34 10.09 2.91
N ILE A 200 -15.23 10.80 2.63
CA ILE A 200 -15.28 11.93 1.72
C ILE A 200 -15.71 11.42 0.34
N ALA A 201 -16.66 12.09 -0.31
CA ALA A 201 -17.12 11.76 -1.66
C ALA A 201 -16.08 12.19 -2.73
N ILE A 202 -14.88 11.62 -2.66
CA ILE A 202 -13.71 11.94 -3.48
C ILE A 202 -14.00 11.86 -4.98
N LYS A 203 -14.73 10.83 -5.43
CA LYS A 203 -15.14 10.63 -6.83
C LYS A 203 -16.08 11.76 -7.28
N THR A 204 -17.03 12.14 -6.44
CA THR A 204 -17.97 13.24 -6.72
C THR A 204 -17.25 14.58 -6.76
N LEU A 205 -16.32 14.84 -5.85
CA LEU A 205 -15.48 16.05 -5.87
C LEU A 205 -14.61 16.11 -7.13
N LYS A 206 -14.02 14.98 -7.54
CA LYS A 206 -13.27 14.88 -8.81
C LYS A 206 -14.19 15.13 -10.02
N LYS A 207 -15.42 14.62 -10.02
CA LYS A 207 -16.40 14.91 -11.07
C LYS A 207 -16.76 16.39 -11.11
N PHE A 208 -17.08 16.98 -9.97
CA PHE A 208 -17.40 18.40 -9.86
C PHE A 208 -16.29 19.28 -10.43
N VAL A 209 -15.05 19.10 -9.98
CA VAL A 209 -13.95 19.98 -10.40
C VAL A 209 -13.58 19.79 -11.87
N THR A 210 -13.65 18.56 -12.39
CA THR A 210 -13.39 18.29 -13.82
C THR A 210 -14.49 18.88 -14.72
N GLU A 211 -15.76 18.79 -14.33
CA GLU A 211 -16.86 19.40 -15.08
C GLU A 211 -16.85 20.92 -14.99
N TYR A 212 -16.57 21.47 -13.81
CA TYR A 212 -16.38 22.91 -13.62
C TYR A 212 -15.23 23.41 -14.52
N ALA A 213 -14.11 22.69 -14.56
CA ALA A 213 -12.95 23.10 -15.32
C ALA A 213 -13.21 23.21 -16.82
N LEU A 214 -13.97 22.26 -17.37
CA LEU A 214 -14.38 22.26 -18.76
C LEU A 214 -15.39 23.38 -19.07
N LYS A 215 -16.40 23.57 -18.21
CA LYS A 215 -17.45 24.59 -18.42
C LYS A 215 -16.93 26.02 -18.26
N ALA A 216 -16.05 26.25 -17.29
CA ALA A 216 -15.48 27.56 -17.01
C ALA A 216 -14.31 27.91 -17.95
N GLY A 217 -13.90 27.00 -18.84
CA GLY A 217 -12.79 27.22 -19.76
C GLY A 217 -11.42 27.35 -19.06
N ILE A 218 -11.29 26.85 -17.83
CA ILE A 218 -10.05 26.93 -17.05
C ILE A 218 -9.09 25.76 -17.33
N TYR A 219 -9.49 24.79 -18.16
CA TYR A 219 -8.59 23.76 -18.67
C TYR A 219 -7.47 24.42 -19.45
N THR A 220 -6.26 24.37 -18.91
CA THR A 220 -5.05 24.75 -19.63
C THR A 220 -4.33 23.50 -20.07
N LYS A 221 -4.11 23.38 -21.39
CA LYS A 221 -3.24 22.33 -21.92
C LYS A 221 -1.86 22.48 -21.25
N PRO A 222 -1.26 21.40 -20.72
CA PRO A 222 0.07 21.47 -20.15
C PRO A 222 1.03 22.12 -21.15
N LYS A 223 1.88 23.04 -20.67
CA LYS A 223 2.93 23.61 -21.51
C LYS A 223 3.83 22.46 -21.96
N LYS A 224 3.99 22.28 -23.27
CA LYS A 224 4.97 21.32 -23.79
C LYS A 224 6.34 21.75 -23.30
N GLU A 225 7.05 20.84 -22.63
CA GLU A 225 8.48 21.05 -22.38
C GLU A 225 9.22 21.18 -23.72
N GLN A 226 10.38 21.81 -23.68
CA GLN A 226 11.23 21.94 -24.86
C GLN A 226 11.52 20.53 -25.38
N LYS A 227 11.28 20.29 -26.69
CA LYS A 227 11.49 18.97 -27.27
C LYS A 227 12.91 18.53 -26.96
N MET A 228 13.07 17.45 -26.20
CA MET A 228 14.36 16.80 -26.12
C MET A 228 14.64 16.24 -27.51
N GLY A 229 15.74 16.65 -28.14
CA GLY A 229 16.22 15.98 -29.34
C GLY A 229 16.44 14.50 -29.01
N GLY A 230 15.95 13.59 -29.85
CA GLY A 230 15.99 12.17 -29.53
C GLY A 230 15.20 11.28 -30.50
N GLU A 231 15.05 10.02 -30.08
CA GLU A 231 14.42 8.93 -30.81
C GLU A 231 12.93 9.18 -31.10
N LYS A 232 12.45 8.68 -32.24
CA LYS A 232 11.03 8.70 -32.58
C LYS A 232 10.32 7.60 -31.78
N ILE A 233 9.30 7.97 -30.99
CA ILE A 233 8.54 7.01 -30.19
C ILE A 233 7.20 6.73 -30.88
N ALA A 234 6.90 5.44 -31.08
CA ALA A 234 5.61 4.97 -31.55
C ALA A 234 4.86 4.25 -30.41
N ILE A 235 3.58 4.60 -30.21
CA ILE A 235 2.68 3.94 -29.27
C ILE A 235 1.57 3.29 -30.10
N ILE A 236 1.34 1.99 -29.90
CA ILE A 236 0.28 1.26 -30.60
C ILE A 236 -0.95 1.17 -29.69
N GLY A 237 -2.08 1.72 -30.15
CA GLY A 237 -3.35 1.80 -29.43
C GLY A 237 -3.55 3.10 -28.66
N SER A 238 -4.74 3.67 -28.77
CA SER A 238 -5.17 4.93 -28.14
C SER A 238 -6.12 4.71 -26.95
N GLY A 239 -6.09 3.51 -26.35
CA GLY A 239 -6.80 3.25 -25.09
C GLY A 239 -6.19 4.00 -23.90
N PRO A 240 -6.75 3.82 -22.68
CA PRO A 240 -6.26 4.49 -21.46
C PRO A 240 -4.74 4.35 -21.24
N ALA A 241 -4.19 3.16 -21.50
CA ALA A 241 -2.77 2.89 -21.37
C ALA A 241 -1.92 3.70 -22.37
N GLY A 242 -2.32 3.72 -23.65
CA GLY A 242 -1.61 4.45 -24.70
C GLY A 242 -1.69 5.97 -24.50
N LEU A 243 -2.86 6.49 -24.10
CA LEU A 243 -3.03 7.90 -23.78
C LEU A 243 -2.20 8.32 -22.56
N MET A 244 -2.12 7.47 -21.52
CA MET A 244 -1.29 7.71 -20.34
C MET A 244 0.21 7.69 -20.68
N ALA A 245 0.65 6.74 -21.50
CA ALA A 245 2.03 6.68 -21.98
C ALA A 245 2.38 7.93 -22.80
N GLY A 246 1.52 8.31 -23.75
CA GLY A 246 1.69 9.51 -24.58
C GLY A 246 1.73 10.79 -23.74
N TYR A 247 0.84 10.91 -22.74
CA TYR A 247 0.82 12.03 -21.81
C TYR A 247 2.12 12.15 -21.02
N ARG A 248 2.62 11.06 -20.42
CA ARG A 248 3.87 11.08 -19.66
C ARG A 248 5.09 11.34 -20.51
N LEU A 249 5.13 10.82 -21.74
CA LEU A 249 6.22 11.07 -22.68
C LEU A 249 6.23 12.53 -23.15
N ALA A 250 5.07 13.09 -23.49
CA ALA A 250 4.94 14.48 -23.88
C ALA A 250 5.33 15.44 -22.75
N ASN A 251 4.97 15.14 -21.50
CA ASN A 251 5.37 15.92 -20.32
C ASN A 251 6.87 15.86 -20.04
N LYS A 252 7.59 14.84 -20.54
CA LYS A 252 9.05 14.72 -20.47
C LYS A 252 9.76 15.29 -21.70
N GLY A 253 9.03 15.95 -22.60
CA GLY A 253 9.58 16.56 -23.82
C GLY A 253 9.83 15.61 -24.99
N TYR A 254 9.36 14.36 -24.94
CA TYR A 254 9.49 13.42 -26.07
C TYR A 254 8.39 13.62 -27.13
N ASP A 255 8.73 13.33 -28.39
CA ASP A 255 7.81 13.36 -29.52
C ASP A 255 7.26 11.96 -29.81
N ALA A 256 6.11 11.63 -29.22
CA ALA A 256 5.45 10.34 -29.38
C ALA A 256 4.27 10.42 -30.36
N THR A 257 4.18 9.45 -31.27
CA THR A 257 3.04 9.27 -32.18
C THR A 257 2.23 8.07 -31.73
N ILE A 258 0.91 8.25 -31.56
CA ILE A 258 -0.03 7.18 -31.24
C ILE A 258 -0.67 6.69 -32.54
N PHE A 259 -0.58 5.39 -32.81
CA PHE A 259 -1.22 4.71 -33.92
C PHE A 259 -2.45 3.96 -33.41
N GLU A 260 -3.62 4.27 -33.96
CA GLU A 260 -4.89 3.64 -33.60
C GLU A 260 -5.47 2.94 -34.84
N GLN A 261 -6.08 1.77 -34.64
CA GLN A 261 -6.75 1.02 -35.68
C GLN A 261 -8.15 1.55 -35.97
N LEU A 262 -8.85 2.06 -34.93
CA LEU A 262 -10.18 2.66 -35.05
C LEU A 262 -10.14 4.09 -35.61
N ASP A 263 -11.29 4.56 -36.11
CA ASP A 263 -11.44 5.92 -36.65
C ASP A 263 -11.41 7.01 -35.55
N PHE A 264 -11.54 6.63 -34.28
CA PHE A 264 -11.57 7.53 -33.14
C PHE A 264 -10.72 7.01 -31.98
N PRO A 265 -10.15 7.91 -31.16
CA PRO A 265 -9.33 7.52 -30.02
C PRO A 265 -10.17 7.13 -28.80
N GLY A 266 -9.61 6.30 -27.92
CA GLY A 266 -10.18 6.02 -26.60
C GLY A 266 -10.26 4.52 -26.25
N GLY A 267 -10.18 3.64 -27.24
CA GLY A 267 -10.25 2.19 -27.02
C GLY A 267 -11.56 1.78 -26.33
N ALA A 268 -11.48 1.03 -25.23
CA ALA A 268 -12.68 0.59 -24.49
C ALA A 268 -13.44 1.72 -23.75
N LEU A 269 -13.01 2.99 -23.85
CA LEU A 269 -13.69 4.14 -23.26
C LEU A 269 -14.81 4.71 -24.13
N THR A 270 -14.78 4.40 -25.42
CA THR A 270 -15.69 4.84 -26.48
C THR A 270 -16.61 3.71 -26.88
#